data_AF-A0A1V0M713-F1
#
_entry.id   AF-A0A1V0M713-F1
#
_cell.length_a   1.000
_cell.length_b   1.000
_cell.length_c   1.000
_cell.angle_alpha   90.00
_cell.angle_beta   90.00
_cell.angle_gamma   90.00
#
_symmetry.space_group_name_H-M   'P 1'
#
loop_
_entity.id
_entity.type
_entity.pdbx_description
1 polymer ?
#
loop_
_entity_poly.entity_id
_entity_poly.type
_entity_poly.pdbx_seq_one_letter_code
_entity_poly.pdbx_strand_id
1 'polypeptide(L)'
;MMTDPGPEQASANIGEQLESPYTRIRYAGEKALHRLLPIAQGDGIQNQVVRSLLLGCYNGQDFPIDPASLRVLNRSVMEDCIALLLMDSAPAMEVHQYVENGSSVYNGMAERWQPPSRIQMQIPTSEDETSEVLRTLGKKSLQHLIAVAQGFSGQCRHIARFLVGCYDGCRYPFDPTRFRCIDHDLFLECIAVIRLLYETRHGIDKNILEGVSVFNRLIQDWSIEPYSADAEAVR
;
A
#
# COMPACT_ATOMS: atom_id res chain seq x y z
N MET A 1 7.75 47.45 -8.94
CA MET A 1 8.51 46.78 -10.01
C MET A 1 8.32 45.29 -9.82
N MET A 2 7.40 44.67 -10.58
CA MET A 2 7.37 43.22 -10.72
C MET A 2 8.41 42.87 -11.78
N THR A 3 9.47 42.17 -11.39
CA THR A 3 10.47 41.66 -12.33
C THR A 3 9.84 40.49 -13.09
N ASP A 4 9.64 40.67 -14.39
CA ASP A 4 9.23 39.59 -15.29
C ASP A 4 10.29 38.47 -15.23
N PRO A 5 9.91 37.20 -15.03
CA PRO A 5 10.86 36.11 -14.99
C PRO A 5 11.57 36.00 -16.35
N GLY A 6 12.90 35.83 -16.31
CA GLY A 6 13.70 35.67 -17.51
C GLY A 6 13.29 34.43 -18.34
N PRO A 7 13.65 34.36 -19.62
CA PRO A 7 13.19 33.31 -20.54
C PRO A 7 13.51 31.88 -20.07
N GLU A 8 14.63 31.67 -19.37
CA GLU A 8 14.96 30.36 -18.77
C GLU A 8 14.04 29.99 -17.60
N GLN A 9 13.68 30.96 -16.75
CA GLN A 9 12.72 30.75 -15.65
C GLN A 9 11.30 30.56 -16.20
N ALA A 10 10.93 31.27 -17.26
CA ALA A 10 9.66 31.06 -17.96
C ALA A 10 9.58 29.66 -18.59
N SER A 11 10.65 29.17 -19.23
CA SER A 11 10.72 27.81 -19.78
C SER A 11 10.72 26.71 -18.71
N ALA A 12 11.42 26.92 -17.59
CA ALA A 12 11.39 26.00 -16.45
C ALA A 12 9.99 25.94 -15.82
N ASN A 13 9.34 27.10 -15.62
CA ASN A 13 7.97 27.18 -15.10
C ASN A 13 6.94 26.52 -16.03
N ILE A 14 7.10 26.64 -17.36
CA ILE A 14 6.25 25.95 -18.34
C ILE A 14 6.49 24.44 -18.32
N GLY A 15 7.75 23.99 -18.22
CA GLY A 15 8.07 22.57 -18.08
C GLY A 15 7.44 21.96 -16.82
N GLU A 16 7.50 22.66 -15.70
CA GLU A 16 6.92 22.24 -14.42
C GLU A 16 5.39 22.23 -14.45
N GLN A 17 4.75 23.16 -15.17
CA GLN A 17 3.30 23.23 -15.37
C GLN A 17 2.76 22.21 -16.39
N LEU A 18 3.60 21.76 -17.33
CA LEU A 18 3.25 20.75 -18.34
C LEU A 18 3.54 19.31 -17.88
N GLU A 19 4.27 19.12 -16.78
CA GLU A 19 4.43 17.79 -16.19
C GLU A 19 3.09 17.27 -15.65
N SER A 20 2.56 16.25 -16.32
CA SER A 20 1.41 15.50 -15.84
C SER A 20 1.64 15.04 -14.38
N PRO A 21 0.64 15.10 -13.49
CA PRO A 21 0.72 14.55 -12.14
C PRO A 21 1.25 13.11 -12.10
N TYR A 22 0.95 12.32 -13.14
CA TYR A 22 1.46 10.96 -13.31
C TYR A 22 2.98 10.89 -13.50
N THR A 23 3.59 11.89 -14.15
CA THR A 23 5.06 11.96 -14.29
C THR A 23 5.72 12.13 -12.93
N ARG A 24 5.17 13.01 -12.08
CA ARG A 24 5.68 13.24 -10.72
C ARG A 24 5.47 12.03 -9.82
N ILE A 25 4.30 11.40 -9.88
CA ILE A 25 4.00 10.16 -9.14
C ILE A 25 4.98 9.06 -9.55
N ARG A 26 5.21 8.86 -10.85
CA ARG A 26 6.15 7.86 -11.35
C ARG A 26 7.57 8.15 -10.90
N TYR A 27 8.05 9.39 -11.05
CA TYR A 27 9.39 9.77 -10.60
C TYR A 27 9.58 9.54 -9.10
N ALA A 28 8.61 9.94 -8.28
CA ALA A 28 8.66 9.72 -6.84
C ALA A 28 8.67 8.24 -6.48
N GLY A 29 7.81 7.44 -7.13
CA GLY A 29 7.71 5.99 -6.92
C GLY A 29 8.96 5.24 -7.36
N GLU A 30 9.59 5.62 -8.48
CA GLU A 30 10.85 5.04 -8.95
C GLU A 30 11.99 5.34 -7.98
N LYS A 31 12.08 6.59 -7.51
CA LYS A 31 13.06 6.96 -6.48
C LYS A 31 12.83 6.20 -5.17
N ALA A 32 11.57 6.01 -4.77
CA ALA A 32 11.23 5.22 -3.59
C ALA A 32 11.59 3.75 -3.78
N LEU A 33 11.27 3.15 -4.94
CA LEU A 33 11.64 1.77 -5.29
C LEU A 33 13.15 1.55 -5.10
N HIS A 34 14.00 2.42 -5.63
CA HIS A 34 15.45 2.30 -5.46
C HIS A 34 15.94 2.41 -4.01
N ARG A 35 15.24 3.17 -3.15
CA ARG A 35 15.55 3.23 -1.71
C ARG A 35 15.05 1.99 -0.96
N LEU A 36 13.91 1.44 -1.36
CA LEU A 36 13.30 0.26 -0.73
C LEU A 36 14.05 -1.04 -1.06
N LEU A 37 14.63 -1.17 -2.25
CA LEU A 37 15.37 -2.36 -2.68
C LEU A 37 16.47 -2.79 -1.70
N PRO A 38 17.43 -1.94 -1.29
CA PRO A 38 18.45 -2.35 -0.31
C PRO A 38 17.85 -2.66 1.07
N ILE A 39 16.74 -2.01 1.46
CA ILE A 39 16.04 -2.32 2.71
C ILE A 39 15.45 -3.75 2.64
N ALA A 40 14.83 -4.12 1.52
CA ALA A 40 14.26 -5.47 1.34
C ALA A 40 15.31 -6.59 1.39
N GLN A 41 16.61 -6.27 1.32
CA GLN A 41 17.68 -7.25 1.37
C GLN A 41 18.06 -7.71 2.79
N GLY A 42 17.72 -6.96 3.83
CA GLY A 42 18.04 -7.32 5.23
C GLY A 42 17.06 -8.33 5.84
N ASP A 43 17.32 -8.77 7.07
CA ASP A 43 16.54 -9.87 7.70
C ASP A 43 15.56 -9.40 8.80
N GLY A 44 15.59 -8.11 9.16
CA GLY A 44 14.72 -7.53 10.19
C GLY A 44 13.25 -7.43 9.76
N ILE A 45 12.39 -7.15 10.74
CA ILE A 45 10.93 -7.08 10.53
C ILE A 45 10.55 -6.03 9.47
N GLN A 46 11.15 -4.83 9.51
CA GLN A 46 10.90 -3.81 8.49
C GLN A 46 11.34 -4.26 7.10
N ASN A 47 12.46 -4.98 7.00
CA ASN A 47 12.98 -5.54 5.76
C ASN A 47 12.01 -6.56 5.16
N GLN A 48 11.43 -7.42 6.00
CA GLN A 48 10.42 -8.40 5.59
C GLN A 48 9.15 -7.71 5.07
N VAL A 49 8.65 -6.68 5.77
CA VAL A 49 7.46 -5.93 5.31
C VAL A 49 7.71 -5.23 3.97
N VAL A 50 8.87 -4.58 3.82
CA VAL A 50 9.25 -3.91 2.56
C VAL A 50 9.40 -4.93 1.42
N ARG A 51 10.03 -6.08 1.69
CA ARG A 51 10.14 -7.19 0.73
C ARG A 51 8.78 -7.70 0.29
N SER A 52 7.87 -7.94 1.23
CA SER A 52 6.52 -8.40 0.92
C SER A 52 5.75 -7.38 0.08
N LEU A 53 5.89 -6.08 0.35
CA LEU A 53 5.27 -5.05 -0.48
C LEU A 53 5.83 -5.01 -1.90
N LEU A 54 7.16 -5.05 -2.06
CA LEU A 54 7.80 -5.07 -3.38
C LEU A 54 7.34 -6.30 -4.18
N LEU A 55 7.42 -7.49 -3.57
CA LEU A 55 6.96 -8.73 -4.19
C LEU A 55 5.45 -8.69 -4.50
N GLY A 56 4.64 -8.09 -3.61
CA GLY A 56 3.21 -7.94 -3.85
C GLY A 56 2.88 -6.98 -4.99
N CYS A 57 3.71 -5.96 -5.27
CA CYS A 57 3.59 -5.15 -6.48
C CYS A 57 4.07 -5.90 -7.73
N TYR A 58 4.98 -6.85 -7.59
CA TYR A 58 5.45 -7.69 -8.70
C TYR A 58 4.44 -8.79 -9.07
N ASN A 59 3.90 -9.49 -8.07
CA ASN A 59 2.86 -10.50 -8.21
C ASN A 59 2.11 -10.68 -6.89
N GLY A 60 1.06 -9.88 -6.69
CA GLY A 60 0.32 -9.85 -5.43
C GLY A 60 -0.57 -11.06 -5.17
N GLN A 61 -0.82 -11.89 -6.19
CA GLN A 61 -1.52 -13.15 -6.01
C GLN A 61 -0.65 -14.15 -5.23
N ASP A 62 0.62 -14.28 -5.63
CA ASP A 62 1.57 -15.23 -5.01
C ASP A 62 2.22 -14.63 -3.74
N PHE A 63 2.30 -13.31 -3.66
CA PHE A 63 2.93 -12.59 -2.56
C PHE A 63 1.98 -11.56 -1.91
N PRO A 64 0.85 -12.00 -1.34
CA PRO A 64 -0.08 -11.07 -0.70
C PRO A 64 0.53 -10.51 0.60
N ILE A 65 0.07 -9.34 1.02
CA ILE A 65 0.60 -8.62 2.18
C ILE A 65 -0.45 -8.51 3.30
N ASP A 66 0.00 -8.34 4.55
CA ASP A 66 -0.84 -7.74 5.59
C ASP A 66 -0.69 -6.20 5.49
N PRO A 67 -1.72 -5.44 5.05
CA PRO A 67 -1.64 -3.98 5.01
C PRO A 67 -1.35 -3.35 6.37
N ALA A 68 -1.78 -4.00 7.46
CA ALA A 68 -1.53 -3.52 8.81
C ALA A 68 -0.06 -3.66 9.22
N SER A 69 0.73 -4.48 8.52
CA SER A 69 2.17 -4.65 8.77
C SER A 69 3.00 -3.41 8.45
N LEU A 70 2.50 -2.51 7.60
CA LEU A 70 3.13 -1.21 7.34
C LEU A 70 3.30 -0.35 8.60
N ARG A 71 2.53 -0.64 9.68
CA ARG A 71 2.67 -0.01 11.00
C ARG A 71 3.99 -0.32 11.71
N VAL A 72 4.80 -1.27 11.25
CA VAL A 72 6.12 -1.54 11.87
C VAL A 72 7.23 -0.66 11.28
N LEU A 73 6.95 0.03 10.17
CA LEU A 73 7.93 0.81 9.44
C LEU A 73 8.21 2.14 10.13
N ASN A 74 9.45 2.61 10.00
CA ASN A 74 9.78 4.01 10.28
C ASN A 74 9.09 4.93 9.26
N ARG A 75 8.81 6.19 9.65
CA ARG A 75 7.99 7.10 8.83
C ARG A 75 8.54 7.29 7.42
N SER A 76 9.84 7.48 7.24
CA SER A 76 10.44 7.64 5.91
C SER A 76 10.25 6.42 5.01
N VAL A 77 10.45 5.21 5.55
CA VAL A 77 10.24 3.95 4.81
C VAL A 77 8.77 3.76 4.47
N MET A 78 7.88 4.13 5.40
CA MET A 78 6.45 4.11 5.15
C MET A 78 6.04 5.04 3.99
N GLU A 79 6.56 6.26 3.95
CA GLU A 79 6.28 7.19 2.85
C GLU A 79 6.80 6.67 1.50
N ASP A 80 7.96 6.02 1.49
CA ASP A 80 8.50 5.35 0.30
C ASP A 80 7.58 4.21 -0.17
N CYS A 81 7.05 3.41 0.76
CA CYS A 81 6.05 2.38 0.45
C CYS A 81 4.78 2.98 -0.17
N ILE A 82 4.29 4.11 0.33
CA ILE A 82 3.13 4.80 -0.26
C ILE A 82 3.45 5.34 -1.65
N ALA A 83 4.62 5.94 -1.86
CA ALA A 83 5.04 6.43 -3.17
C ALA A 83 5.14 5.31 -4.21
N LEU A 84 5.64 4.14 -3.80
CA LEU A 84 5.66 2.93 -4.63
C LEU A 84 4.24 2.49 -5.01
N LEU A 85 3.32 2.38 -4.05
CA LEU A 85 1.93 2.01 -4.32
C LEU A 85 1.23 3.01 -5.26
N LEU A 86 1.48 4.31 -5.07
CA LEU A 86 0.94 5.36 -5.96
C LEU A 86 1.40 5.15 -7.41
N MET A 87 2.68 4.87 -7.62
CA MET A 87 3.21 4.56 -8.94
C MET A 87 2.64 3.25 -9.51
N ASP A 88 2.51 2.20 -8.70
CA ASP A 88 2.05 0.88 -9.15
C ASP A 88 0.53 0.81 -9.43
N SER A 89 -0.26 1.72 -8.85
CA SER A 89 -1.72 1.76 -9.06
C SER A 89 -2.14 2.01 -10.52
N ALA A 90 -1.29 2.70 -11.29
CA ALA A 90 -1.47 2.95 -12.71
C ALA A 90 -0.12 2.74 -13.43
N PRO A 91 0.34 1.49 -13.54
CA PRO A 91 1.72 1.20 -13.89
C PRO A 91 1.96 1.50 -15.37
N ALA A 92 3.02 2.26 -15.67
CA ALA A 92 3.50 2.41 -17.05
C ALA A 92 4.23 1.16 -17.54
N MET A 93 4.78 0.38 -16.61
CA MET A 93 5.51 -0.87 -16.82
C MET A 93 5.58 -1.62 -15.48
N GLU A 94 5.89 -2.92 -15.50
CA GLU A 94 5.97 -3.73 -14.27
C GLU A 94 7.10 -3.24 -13.35
N VAL A 95 6.89 -3.32 -12.04
CA VAL A 95 7.80 -2.74 -11.03
C VAL A 95 9.26 -3.22 -11.15
N HIS A 96 9.47 -4.48 -11.52
CA HIS A 96 10.81 -5.04 -11.69
C HIS A 96 11.55 -4.47 -12.92
N GLN A 97 10.84 -3.93 -13.90
CA GLN A 97 11.45 -3.42 -15.13
C GLN A 97 12.14 -2.06 -14.95
N TYR A 98 11.90 -1.38 -13.82
CA TYR A 98 12.64 -0.18 -13.41
C TYR A 98 14.03 -0.52 -12.83
N VAL A 99 14.38 -1.80 -12.71
CA VAL A 99 15.58 -2.27 -12.03
C VAL A 99 16.44 -3.07 -13.00
N GLU A 100 17.73 -2.77 -13.04
CA GLU A 100 18.69 -3.58 -13.78
C GLU A 100 18.71 -5.02 -13.24
N ASN A 101 18.56 -6.01 -14.13
CA ASN A 101 18.38 -7.42 -13.79
C ASN A 101 17.20 -7.68 -12.82
N GLY A 102 16.15 -6.86 -12.91
CA GLY A 102 15.04 -6.84 -11.96
C GLY A 102 14.39 -8.20 -11.71
N SER A 103 14.13 -9.01 -12.76
CA SER A 103 13.55 -10.35 -12.56
C SER A 103 14.40 -11.22 -11.62
N SER A 104 15.74 -11.18 -11.76
CA SER A 104 16.63 -11.91 -10.87
C SER A 104 16.61 -11.35 -9.45
N VAL A 105 16.56 -10.03 -9.29
CA VAL A 105 16.49 -9.37 -7.98
C VAL A 105 15.20 -9.78 -7.25
N TYR A 106 14.07 -9.77 -7.95
CA TYR A 106 12.77 -10.13 -7.37
C TYR A 106 12.68 -11.63 -7.07
N ASN A 107 13.19 -12.51 -7.94
CA ASN A 107 13.24 -13.94 -7.67
C ASN A 107 14.09 -14.25 -6.42
N GLY A 108 15.24 -13.60 -6.25
CA GLY A 108 16.05 -13.75 -5.02
C GLY A 108 15.36 -13.21 -3.76
N MET A 109 14.50 -12.19 -3.88
CA MET A 109 13.64 -11.77 -2.77
C MET A 109 12.57 -12.82 -2.46
N ALA A 110 11.94 -13.40 -3.48
CA ALA A 110 10.89 -14.40 -3.33
C ALA A 110 11.36 -15.65 -2.56
N GLU A 111 12.61 -16.10 -2.77
CA GLU A 111 13.21 -17.23 -2.05
C GLU A 111 13.24 -17.05 -0.52
N ARG A 112 13.25 -15.80 -0.05
CA ARG A 112 13.27 -15.45 1.39
C ARG A 112 11.96 -14.85 1.87
N TRP A 113 10.93 -14.89 1.03
CA TRP A 113 9.62 -14.39 1.40
C TRP A 113 8.98 -15.30 2.46
N GLN A 114 8.20 -14.69 3.34
CA GLN A 114 7.41 -15.39 4.34
C GLN A 114 5.97 -14.88 4.24
N PRO A 115 4.97 -15.78 4.36
CA PRO A 115 3.58 -15.37 4.33
C PRO A 115 3.26 -14.43 5.51
N PRO A 116 2.25 -13.55 5.36
CA PRO A 116 1.92 -12.54 6.37
C PRO A 116 1.68 -13.11 7.78
N SER A 117 1.13 -14.33 7.89
CA SER A 117 0.91 -15.02 9.16
C SER A 117 2.19 -15.31 9.97
N ARG A 118 3.37 -15.24 9.34
CA ARG A 118 4.69 -15.44 9.98
C ARG A 118 5.40 -14.13 10.33
N ILE A 119 4.87 -12.98 9.92
CA ILE A 119 5.46 -11.68 10.25
C ILE A 119 5.03 -11.31 11.68
N GLN A 120 5.97 -11.28 12.61
CA GLN A 120 5.67 -10.88 13.97
C GLN A 120 5.52 -9.36 14.07
N MET A 121 4.30 -8.92 14.37
CA MET A 121 3.97 -7.51 14.53
C MET A 121 4.52 -6.96 15.85
N GLN A 122 5.72 -6.40 15.81
CA GLN A 122 6.30 -5.61 16.89
C GLN A 122 6.21 -4.13 16.51
N ILE A 123 5.11 -3.49 16.89
CA ILE A 123 4.86 -2.09 16.54
C ILE A 123 5.74 -1.22 17.44
N PRO A 124 6.64 -0.39 16.89
CA PRO A 124 7.47 0.51 17.69
C PRO A 124 6.59 1.49 18.46
N THR A 125 6.94 1.76 19.72
CA THR A 125 6.50 2.98 20.41
C THR A 125 7.20 4.16 19.73
N SER A 126 6.57 4.79 18.74
CA SER A 126 7.21 5.88 18.00
C SER A 126 7.11 7.20 18.76
N GLU A 127 8.20 7.98 18.72
CA GLU A 127 8.20 9.41 19.07
C GLU A 127 7.67 10.28 17.92
N ASP A 128 7.38 9.69 16.76
CA ASP A 128 6.88 10.40 15.59
C ASP A 128 5.66 11.26 15.94
N GLU A 129 5.72 12.53 15.56
CA GLU A 129 4.56 13.41 15.64
C GLU A 129 3.42 12.82 14.83
N THR A 130 2.30 12.56 15.50
CA THR A 130 1.09 12.06 14.86
C THR A 130 0.30 13.20 14.23
N SER A 131 -0.31 12.95 13.08
CA SER A 131 -1.06 13.98 12.34
C SER A 131 -2.58 13.81 12.50
N GLU A 132 -3.21 14.77 13.18
CA GLU A 132 -4.67 14.79 13.35
C GLU A 132 -5.40 14.95 12.00
N VAL A 133 -4.80 15.68 11.06
CA VAL A 133 -5.34 15.83 9.70
C VAL A 133 -5.40 14.49 8.99
N LEU A 134 -4.32 13.70 9.05
CA LEU A 134 -4.28 12.37 8.45
C LEU A 134 -5.25 11.41 9.14
N ARG A 135 -5.39 11.48 10.47
CA ARG A 135 -6.39 10.69 11.20
C ARG A 135 -7.82 11.03 10.77
N THR A 136 -8.14 12.31 10.67
CA THR A 136 -9.47 12.78 10.28
C THR A 136 -9.80 12.35 8.85
N LEU A 137 -8.89 12.58 7.91
CA LEU A 137 -9.05 12.16 6.52
C LEU A 137 -9.21 10.65 6.41
N GLY A 138 -8.31 9.90 7.05
CA GLY A 138 -8.34 8.44 7.02
C GLY A 138 -9.61 7.85 7.63
N LYS A 139 -10.15 8.43 8.71
CA LYS A 139 -11.44 8.00 9.28
C LYS A 139 -12.61 8.26 8.33
N LYS A 140 -12.61 9.42 7.66
CA LYS A 140 -13.62 9.75 6.65
C LYS A 140 -13.56 8.77 5.47
N SER A 141 -12.36 8.52 4.95
CA SER A 141 -12.13 7.54 3.88
C SER A 141 -12.52 6.11 4.31
N LEU A 142 -12.19 5.71 5.54
CA LEU A 142 -12.60 4.40 6.06
C LEU A 142 -14.13 4.24 6.05
N GLN A 143 -14.86 5.24 6.55
CA GLN A 143 -16.32 5.22 6.56
C GLN A 143 -16.92 5.13 5.15
N HIS A 144 -16.36 5.90 4.22
CA HIS A 144 -16.81 5.90 2.84
C HIS A 144 -16.50 4.57 2.14
N LEU A 145 -15.27 4.05 2.26
CA LEU A 145 -14.90 2.76 1.70
C LEU A 145 -15.72 1.59 2.26
N ILE A 146 -16.14 1.64 3.54
CA ILE A 146 -17.07 0.66 4.10
C ILE A 146 -18.43 0.71 3.37
N ALA A 147 -18.95 1.91 3.11
CA ALA A 147 -20.19 2.06 2.35
C ALA A 147 -20.03 1.56 0.90
N VAL A 148 -18.90 1.86 0.25
CA VAL A 148 -18.56 1.33 -1.09
C VAL A 148 -18.49 -0.20 -1.08
N ALA A 149 -17.85 -0.80 -0.07
CA ALA A 149 -17.70 -2.25 0.06
C ALA A 149 -19.04 -3.00 0.26
N GLN A 150 -20.09 -2.31 0.70
CA GLN A 150 -21.46 -2.85 0.82
C GLN A 150 -22.24 -2.82 -0.51
N GLY A 151 -21.68 -2.23 -1.56
CA GLY A 151 -22.25 -2.26 -2.90
C GLY A 151 -22.07 -3.60 -3.61
N PHE A 152 -22.32 -3.62 -4.94
CA PHE A 152 -22.39 -4.87 -5.71
C PHE A 152 -21.49 -4.90 -6.96
N SER A 153 -20.48 -4.04 -7.05
CA SER A 153 -19.56 -3.99 -8.19
C SER A 153 -18.28 -4.81 -7.97
N GLY A 154 -17.54 -5.08 -9.06
CA GLY A 154 -16.19 -5.66 -8.96
C GLY A 154 -15.25 -4.82 -8.10
N GLN A 155 -15.33 -3.49 -8.20
CA GLN A 155 -14.55 -2.58 -7.35
C GLN A 155 -14.93 -2.71 -5.87
N CYS A 156 -16.23 -2.84 -5.56
CA CYS A 156 -16.71 -3.08 -4.18
C CYS A 156 -16.05 -4.32 -3.57
N ARG A 157 -15.90 -5.40 -4.36
CA ARG A 157 -15.20 -6.62 -3.96
C ARG A 157 -13.71 -6.40 -3.66
N HIS A 158 -13.04 -5.55 -4.44
CA HIS A 158 -11.63 -5.20 -4.22
C HIS A 158 -11.47 -4.36 -2.94
N ILE A 159 -12.34 -3.37 -2.73
CA ILE A 159 -12.37 -2.56 -1.50
C ILE A 159 -12.67 -3.43 -0.27
N ALA A 160 -13.64 -4.35 -0.35
CA ALA A 160 -13.95 -5.26 0.75
C ALA A 160 -12.73 -6.11 1.16
N ARG A 161 -12.00 -6.66 0.18
CA ARG A 161 -10.77 -7.42 0.43
C ARG A 161 -9.69 -6.58 1.07
N PHE A 162 -9.49 -5.35 0.59
CA PHE A 162 -8.52 -4.42 1.18
C PHE A 162 -8.87 -4.12 2.64
N LEU A 163 -10.12 -3.75 2.92
CA LEU A 163 -10.60 -3.43 4.26
C LEU A 163 -10.49 -4.60 5.23
N VAL A 164 -10.83 -5.81 4.77
CA VAL A 164 -10.69 -7.04 5.56
C VAL A 164 -9.21 -7.37 5.81
N GLY A 165 -8.33 -7.14 4.83
CA GLY A 165 -6.88 -7.24 5.04
C GLY A 165 -6.34 -6.22 6.05
N CYS A 166 -6.86 -4.99 6.08
CA CYS A 166 -6.52 -4.04 7.13
C CYS A 166 -6.99 -4.47 8.54
N TYR A 167 -8.04 -5.29 8.61
CA TYR A 167 -8.62 -5.80 9.85
C TYR A 167 -7.88 -7.03 10.39
N ASP A 168 -7.65 -8.02 9.53
CA ASP A 168 -6.97 -9.28 9.87
C ASP A 168 -6.17 -9.79 8.67
N GLY A 169 -5.12 -9.05 8.30
CA GLY A 169 -4.27 -9.36 7.15
C GLY A 169 -3.40 -10.60 7.35
N CYS A 170 -3.23 -11.07 8.59
CA CYS A 170 -2.62 -12.37 8.87
C CYS A 170 -3.47 -13.51 8.30
N ARG A 171 -4.80 -13.41 8.41
CA ARG A 171 -5.75 -14.42 7.94
C ARG A 171 -6.28 -14.14 6.54
N TYR A 172 -6.45 -12.87 6.19
CA TYR A 172 -7.02 -12.42 4.93
C TYR A 172 -6.09 -11.39 4.27
N PRO A 173 -4.86 -11.80 3.90
CA PRO A 173 -3.90 -10.90 3.28
C PRO A 173 -4.44 -10.35 1.96
N PHE A 174 -3.92 -9.20 1.58
CA PHE A 174 -4.35 -8.44 0.43
C PHE A 174 -3.34 -8.54 -0.70
N ASP A 175 -3.83 -8.76 -1.91
CA ASP A 175 -3.08 -8.71 -3.17
C ASP A 175 -2.96 -7.25 -3.65
N PRO A 176 -1.77 -6.62 -3.59
CA PRO A 176 -1.61 -5.21 -3.92
C PRO A 176 -1.91 -4.86 -5.38
N THR A 177 -1.76 -5.82 -6.31
CA THR A 177 -2.03 -5.58 -7.74
C THR A 177 -3.51 -5.29 -8.00
N ARG A 178 -4.41 -5.65 -7.06
CA ARG A 178 -5.83 -5.28 -7.10
C ARG A 178 -6.08 -3.78 -7.09
N PHE A 179 -5.12 -2.98 -6.61
CA PHE A 179 -5.23 -1.52 -6.71
C PHE A 179 -5.21 -1.02 -8.16
N ARG A 180 -4.69 -1.80 -9.10
CA ARG A 180 -4.73 -1.51 -10.55
C ARG A 180 -6.15 -1.63 -11.14
N CYS A 181 -7.08 -2.24 -10.41
CA CYS A 181 -8.43 -2.56 -10.86
C CYS A 181 -9.51 -1.66 -10.25
N ILE A 182 -9.12 -0.60 -9.53
CA ILE A 182 -10.06 0.34 -8.92
C ILE A 182 -9.83 1.77 -9.41
N ASP A 183 -10.87 2.58 -9.33
CA ASP A 183 -10.82 3.98 -9.69
C ASP A 183 -9.82 4.72 -8.80
N HIS A 184 -9.13 5.70 -9.39
CA HIS A 184 -8.04 6.41 -8.72
C HIS A 184 -8.48 7.07 -7.41
N ASP A 185 -9.69 7.63 -7.36
CA ASP A 185 -10.23 8.25 -6.14
C ASP A 185 -10.41 7.23 -5.01
N LEU A 186 -10.93 6.04 -5.32
CA LEU A 186 -11.05 4.95 -4.34
C LEU A 186 -9.69 4.46 -3.86
N PHE A 187 -8.71 4.39 -4.77
CA PHE A 187 -7.34 4.06 -4.42
C PHE A 187 -6.71 5.10 -3.47
N LEU A 188 -6.90 6.40 -3.71
CA LEU A 188 -6.42 7.45 -2.81
C LEU A 188 -7.06 7.34 -1.40
N GLU A 189 -8.32 6.93 -1.33
CA GLU A 189 -8.96 6.62 -0.04
C GLU A 189 -8.34 5.39 0.64
N CYS A 190 -7.95 4.35 -0.10
CA CYS A 190 -7.20 3.22 0.44
C CYS A 190 -5.86 3.68 1.04
N ILE A 191 -5.15 4.59 0.35
CA ILE A 191 -3.91 5.20 0.87
C ILE A 191 -4.19 5.98 2.17
N ALA A 192 -5.29 6.72 2.25
CA ALA A 192 -5.69 7.43 3.47
C ALA A 192 -5.97 6.46 4.64
N VAL A 193 -6.56 5.30 4.37
CA VAL A 193 -6.78 4.25 5.38
C VAL A 193 -5.47 3.60 5.82
N ILE A 194 -4.54 3.35 4.90
CA ILE A 194 -3.19 2.85 5.25
C ILE A 194 -2.47 3.87 6.16
N ARG A 195 -2.58 5.17 5.84
CA ARG A 195 -2.04 6.23 6.70
C ARG A 195 -2.73 6.26 8.06
N LEU A 196 -4.06 6.05 8.13
CA LEU A 196 -4.76 5.95 9.40
C LEU A 196 -4.20 4.83 10.28
N LEU A 197 -4.02 3.62 9.73
CA LEU A 197 -3.42 2.49 10.43
C LEU A 197 -2.06 2.88 11.03
N TYR A 198 -1.23 3.55 10.23
CA TYR A 198 0.08 4.05 10.66
C TYR A 198 -0.03 5.06 11.80
N GLU A 199 -0.90 6.07 11.66
CA GLU A 199 -1.06 7.15 12.65
C GLU A 199 -1.69 6.67 13.97
N THR A 200 -2.56 5.65 13.92
CA THR A 200 -3.25 5.16 15.12
C THR A 200 -2.55 3.98 15.78
N ARG A 201 -1.70 3.25 15.05
CA ARG A 201 -0.93 2.08 15.51
C ARG A 201 -1.73 0.91 16.10
N HIS A 202 -3.06 1.01 16.22
CA HIS A 202 -3.95 -0.09 16.62
C HIS A 202 -4.74 -0.65 15.43
N GLY A 203 -5.54 -1.71 15.67
CA GLY A 203 -6.40 -2.32 14.66
C GLY A 203 -7.40 -1.33 14.06
N ILE A 204 -7.74 -1.52 12.78
CA ILE A 204 -8.63 -0.62 12.03
C ILE A 204 -10.05 -0.59 12.61
N ASP A 205 -10.49 -1.68 13.24
CA ASP A 205 -11.79 -1.82 13.91
C ASP A 205 -12.00 -0.81 15.04
N LYS A 206 -10.93 -0.33 15.66
CA LYS A 206 -11.02 0.68 16.72
C LYS A 206 -11.32 2.09 16.20
N ASN A 207 -11.27 2.31 14.88
CA ASN A 207 -11.55 3.61 14.27
C ASN A 207 -13.03 3.83 13.92
N ILE A 208 -13.89 2.82 14.14
CA ILE A 208 -15.32 2.85 13.81
C ILE A 208 -16.16 2.19 14.91
N LEU A 209 -17.45 2.50 14.94
CA LEU A 209 -18.39 1.83 15.83
C LEU A 209 -18.67 0.41 15.32
N GLU A 210 -18.75 -0.55 16.24
CA GLU A 210 -19.03 -1.96 15.95
C GLU A 210 -18.09 -2.60 14.91
N GLY A 211 -16.83 -2.16 14.85
CA GLY A 211 -15.91 -2.51 13.76
C GLY A 211 -15.75 -4.01 13.50
N VAL A 212 -15.67 -4.83 14.56
CA VAL A 212 -15.61 -6.30 14.43
C VAL A 212 -16.81 -6.84 13.65
N SER A 213 -18.03 -6.39 13.97
CA SER A 213 -19.25 -6.81 13.30
C SER A 213 -19.28 -6.36 11.84
N VAL A 214 -18.79 -5.14 11.55
CA VAL A 214 -18.70 -4.60 10.19
C VAL A 214 -17.80 -5.47 9.31
N PHE A 215 -16.58 -5.78 9.76
CA PHE A 215 -15.65 -6.59 8.95
C PHE A 215 -16.09 -8.06 8.83
N ASN A 216 -16.65 -8.65 9.89
CA ASN A 216 -17.23 -9.99 9.80
C ASN A 216 -18.35 -10.08 8.77
N ARG A 217 -19.18 -9.04 8.65
CA ARG A 217 -20.21 -8.96 7.61
C ARG A 217 -19.58 -8.89 6.21
N LEU A 218 -18.56 -8.05 6.00
CA LEU A 218 -17.86 -7.99 4.71
C LEU A 218 -17.24 -9.34 4.31
N ILE A 219 -16.67 -10.08 5.27
CA ILE A 219 -16.14 -11.42 5.04
C ILE A 219 -17.25 -12.36 4.54
N GLN A 220 -18.44 -12.32 5.17
CA GLN A 220 -19.59 -13.14 4.80
C GLN A 220 -20.15 -12.74 3.43
N ASP A 221 -20.49 -11.46 3.26
CA ASP A 221 -21.14 -10.92 2.06
C ASP A 221 -20.33 -11.20 0.78
N TRP A 222 -19.00 -11.12 0.89
CA TRP A 222 -18.09 -11.34 -0.24
C TRP A 222 -17.45 -12.73 -0.29
N SER A 223 -17.82 -13.62 0.64
CA SER A 223 -17.24 -14.97 0.79
C SER A 223 -15.71 -14.92 0.73
N ILE A 224 -15.10 -14.10 1.59
CA ILE A 224 -13.65 -13.92 1.64
C ILE A 224 -13.06 -15.08 2.43
N GLU A 225 -12.40 -15.98 1.72
CA GLU A 225 -11.77 -17.16 2.32
C GLU A 225 -10.44 -16.81 3.03
N PRO A 226 -10.12 -17.49 4.13
CA PRO A 226 -8.81 -17.40 4.76
C PRO A 226 -7.70 -17.84 3.80
N TYR A 227 -6.58 -17.11 3.82
CA TYR A 227 -5.41 -17.50 3.05
C TYR A 227 -4.70 -18.68 3.71
N SER A 228 -4.41 -19.70 2.91
CA SER A 228 -3.61 -20.85 3.30
C SER A 228 -2.35 -20.88 2.45
N ALA A 229 -1.20 -20.57 3.06
CA ALA A 229 0.09 -20.64 2.40
C ALA A 229 0.45 -22.09 1.96
N ASP A 230 -0.14 -23.09 2.62
CA ASP A 230 0.10 -24.51 2.32
C ASP A 230 -0.71 -25.01 1.11
N ALA A 231 -1.71 -24.27 0.65
CA ALA A 231 -2.54 -24.67 -0.48
C ALA A 231 -1.87 -24.45 -1.86
N GLU A 232 -0.82 -23.60 -1.93
CA GLU A 232 -0.13 -23.26 -3.18
C GLU A 232 1.23 -23.96 -3.35
N ALA A 233 1.75 -24.64 -2.33
CA ALA A 233 2.96 -25.47 -2.45
C ALA A 233 2.76 -26.78 -3.27
N VAL A 234 1.59 -26.96 -3.89
CA VAL A 234 1.20 -28.16 -4.66
C VAL A 234 0.93 -27.82 -6.14
N ARG A 235 1.44 -26.69 -6.66
CA ARG A 235 1.41 -26.40 -8.11
C ARG A 235 2.78 -26.09 -8.67
#